data_AF-A0A7X4ISS2-F1
#
_entry.id   AF-A0A7X4ISS2-F1
#
_cell.length_a   1.000
_cell.length_b   1.000
_cell.length_c   1.000
_cell.angle_alpha   90.00
_cell.angle_beta   90.00
_cell.angle_gamma   90.00
#
_symmetry.space_group_name_H-M   'P 1'
#
loop_
_entity.id
_entity.type
_entity.pdbx_description
1 polymer ?
#
loop_
_entity_poly.entity_id
_entity_poly.type
_entity_poly.pdbx_seq_one_letter_code
_entity_poly.pdbx_strand_id
1 'polypeptide(L)' 'MKIEEKFTVNAPADEVWAFLIDPERVAAALPGAKITEKVDENTYKGGMG' A
#
# COMPACT_ATOMS: atom_id res chain seq x y z
N MET A 1 9.52 10.05 12.74
CA MET A 1 9.50 8.60 13.02
C MET A 1 9.74 7.88 11.71
N LYS A 2 10.60 6.86 11.68
CA LYS A 2 10.88 6.05 10.48
C LYS A 2 10.51 4.61 10.81
N ILE A 3 9.70 3.98 9.96
CA ILE A 3 9.33 2.56 10.09
C ILE A 3 10.04 1.84 8.95
N GLU A 4 10.81 0.81 9.29
CA GLU A 4 11.46 -0.08 8.33
C GLU A 4 11.12 -1.52 8.72
N GLU A 5 10.61 -2.29 7.76
CA GLU A 5 10.39 -3.73 7.91
C GLU A 5 10.96 -4.49 6.72
N LYS A 6 11.38 -5.73 6.97
CA LYS A 6 11.89 -6.64 5.94
C LYS A 6 11.24 -8.02 6.13
N PHE A 7 10.64 -8.52 5.06
CA PHE A 7 10.06 -9.86 5.01
C PHE A 7 10.26 -10.47 3.62
N THR A 8 10.10 -11.79 3.53
CA THR A 8 10.21 -12.54 2.28
C THR A 8 8.83 -12.95 1.83
N VAL A 9 8.51 -12.70 0.56
CA VAL A 9 7.28 -13.14 -0.09
C VAL A 9 7.60 -14.28 -1.05
N ASN A 10 6.88 -15.39 -0.95
CA ASN A 10 7.03 -16.51 -1.88
C ASN A 10 6.16 -16.30 -3.12
N ALA A 11 6.51 -15.29 -3.92
CA ALA A 11 5.86 -14.94 -5.19
C ALA A 11 6.86 -14.29 -6.15
N PRO A 12 6.59 -14.27 -7.48
CA PRO A 12 7.41 -13.55 -8.43
C PRO A 12 7.53 -12.06 -8.10
N ALA A 13 8.71 -11.47 -8.34
CA ALA A 13 8.98 -10.08 -8.01
C ALA A 13 8.01 -9.10 -8.69
N ASP A 14 7.63 -9.38 -9.95
CA ASP A 14 6.73 -8.52 -10.72
C ASP A 14 5.31 -8.50 -10.12
N GLU A 15 4.82 -9.63 -9.60
CA GLU A 15 3.53 -9.71 -8.93
C GLU A 15 3.54 -8.96 -7.59
N VAL A 16 4.62 -9.10 -6.83
CA VAL A 16 4.81 -8.37 -5.57
C VAL A 16 4.86 -6.86 -5.85
N TRP A 17 5.63 -6.45 -6.87
CA TRP A 17 5.75 -5.05 -7.24
C TRP A 17 4.41 -4.47 -7.69
N ALA A 18 3.66 -5.18 -8.53
CA ALA A 18 2.33 -4.76 -8.97
C ALA A 18 1.35 -4.53 -7.80
N PHE A 19 1.47 -5.32 -6.72
CA PHE A 19 0.71 -5.10 -5.49
C PHE A 19 1.19 -3.86 -4.73
N LEU A 20 2.50 -3.71 -4.54
CA LEU A 20 3.08 -2.63 -3.73
C LEU A 20 2.86 -1.23 -4.31
N ILE A 21 2.71 -1.12 -5.64
CA ILE A 21 2.43 0.15 -6.33
C ILE A 21 0.94 0.47 -6.45
N ASP A 22 0.06 -0.37 -5.90
CA ASP A 22 -1.40 -0.15 -5.86
C ASP A 22 -1.81 0.29 -4.44
N PRO A 23 -2.04 1.61 -4.21
CA PRO A 23 -2.31 2.12 -2.87
C PRO A 23 -3.60 1.60 -2.24
N GLU A 24 -4.61 1.23 -3.04
CA GLU A 24 -5.86 0.67 -2.53
C GLU A 24 -5.64 -0.74 -1.98
N ARG A 25 -4.86 -1.56 -2.69
CA ARG A 25 -4.48 -2.90 -2.24
C ARG A 25 -3.60 -2.86 -1.01
N VAL A 26 -2.62 -1.94 -0.97
CA VAL A 26 -1.72 -1.79 0.18
C VAL A 26 -2.50 -1.31 1.41
N ALA A 27 -3.42 -0.35 1.26
CA ALA A 27 -4.24 0.12 2.38
C ALA A 27 -5.11 -1.01 2.98
N ALA A 28 -5.66 -1.89 2.16
CA ALA A 28 -6.47 -3.03 2.62
C ALA A 28 -5.69 -4.04 3.49
N ALA A 29 -4.37 -4.10 3.35
CA ALA A 29 -3.51 -4.96 4.16
C ALA A 29 -3.21 -4.38 5.55
N LEU A 30 -3.52 -3.10 5.79
CA LEU A 30 -3.23 -2.39 7.03
C LEU A 30 -4.53 -2.19 7.85
N PRO A 31 -4.64 -2.74 9.07
CA PRO A 31 -5.85 -2.57 9.88
C PRO A 31 -6.18 -1.09 10.14
N GLY A 32 -7.41 -0.68 9.79
CA GLY A 32 -7.90 0.68 9.98
C GLY A 32 -7.44 1.70 8.93
N ALA A 33 -6.56 1.33 7.99
CA ALA A 33 -6.17 2.19 6.90
C ALA A 33 -7.24 2.20 5.80
N LYS A 34 -7.49 3.37 5.20
CA LYS A 34 -8.39 3.54 4.06
C LYS A 34 -7.91 4.63 3.13
N ILE A 35 -8.07 4.41 1.83
CA ILE A 35 -7.99 5.49 0.84
C ILE A 35 -9.30 6.29 0.92
N THR A 36 -9.20 7.59 1.09
CA THR A 36 -10.36 8.49 1.19
C THR A 36 -10.60 9.27 -0.10
N GLU A 37 -9.55 9.50 -0.90
CA GLU A 37 -9.63 10.25 -2.14
C GLU A 37 -8.43 9.93 -3.04
N LYS A 38 -8.67 9.79 -4.35
CA LYS A 38 -7.60 9.85 -5.38
C LYS A 38 -7.48 11.29 -5.87
N VAL A 39 -6.34 11.91 -5.61
CA VAL A 39 -6.07 13.33 -5.94
C VAL A 39 -5.62 13.47 -7.39
N ASP A 40 -4.76 12.55 -7.84
CA ASP A 40 -4.30 12.45 -9.22
C ASP A 40 -3.88 11.00 -9.53
N GLU A 41 -3.20 10.76 -10.66
CA GLU A 41 -2.76 9.43 -11.08
C GLU A 41 -1.98 8.67 -10.00
N ASN A 42 -1.08 9.37 -9.28
CA ASN A 42 -0.13 8.79 -8.35
C ASN A 42 -0.25 9.32 -6.91
N THR A 43 -1.19 10.24 -6.64
CA THR A 43 -1.39 10.85 -5.32
C THR A 43 -2.75 10.48 -4.74
N TYR A 44 -2.75 10.02 -3.49
CA TYR A 44 -3.94 9.58 -2.76
C TYR A 44 -3.96 10.19 -1.36
N LYS A 45 -5.16 10.55 -0.88
CA LYS A 45 -5.37 10.85 0.54
C LYS A 45 -5.75 9.55 1.26
N GLY A 46 -5.06 9.28 2.35
CA GLY A 46 -5.34 8.17 3.26
C GLY A 46 -5.83 8.67 4.60
N GLY A 47 -6.63 7.85 5.27
CA GLY A 47 -6.99 8.02 6.68
C GLY A 47 -6.68 6.76 7.47
N MET A 48 -6.45 6.94 8.77
CA MET A 48 -6.53 5.85 9.76
C MET A 48 -7.79 6.07 10.59
N GLY A 49 -8.55 4.99 10.79
CA GLY A 49 -9.70 4.94 11.70
C GLY A 49 -9.28 4.87 13.17
#